data_AF-A0A5C7M8K5-F1
#
_entry.id   AF-A0A5C7M8K5-F1
#
_cell.length_a   1.000
_cell.length_b   1.000
_cell.length_c   1.000
_cell.angle_alpha   90.00
_cell.angle_beta   90.00
_cell.angle_gamma   90.00
#
_symmetry.space_group_name_H-M   'P 1'
#
loop_
_entity.id
_entity.type
_entity.pdbx_description
1 polymer ?
#
loop_
_entity_poly.entity_id
_entity_poly.type
_entity_poly.pdbx_seq_one_letter_code
_entity_poly.pdbx_strand_id
1 'polypeptide(L)'
;MSYEEHRVRVKNFGTVPARDPRLVLVPGVQGQPRYLHHAAAPSLAAMSAACEAATGTPLLVASGWRKHRWKSWEHYEQTVIRRFGSVAEGRKWLAYNSPHETGLAVDFGSGGLWPTKSTVDKQRKTAVHKWLVEHAHEFGWTPYKREPWHWEHWLTKDVWLAKPMA
;
A
#
# COMPACT_ATOMS: atom_id res chain seq x y z
N MET A 1 10.26 9.42 16.70
CA MET A 1 9.66 8.37 15.83
C MET A 1 10.11 8.55 14.41
N SER A 2 10.53 7.46 13.76
CA SER A 2 11.08 7.47 12.40
C SER A 2 9.94 7.41 11.38
N TYR A 3 9.48 8.59 10.93
CA TYR A 3 8.80 8.72 9.63
C TYR A 3 9.83 8.44 8.53
N GLU A 4 10.26 7.19 8.41
CA GLU A 4 11.30 6.71 7.51
C GLU A 4 10.69 5.85 6.42
N GLU A 5 11.13 6.04 5.19
CA GLU A 5 10.71 5.15 4.12
C GLU A 5 11.51 3.85 4.21
N HIS A 6 10.82 2.73 4.16
CA HIS A 6 11.42 1.45 3.84
C HIS A 6 10.63 0.91 2.65
N ARG A 7 11.22 0.90 1.44
CA ARG A 7 10.45 0.64 0.21
C ARG A 7 10.42 -0.84 -0.18
N VAL A 8 9.28 -1.51 -0.07
CA VAL A 8 8.99 -2.81 -0.68
C VAL A 8 9.16 -2.72 -2.18
N ARG A 9 9.97 -3.62 -2.74
CA ARG A 9 10.27 -3.65 -4.18
C ARG A 9 10.04 -5.03 -4.75
N VAL A 10 9.45 -5.08 -5.95
CA VAL A 10 9.28 -6.30 -6.75
C VAL A 10 10.63 -7.01 -6.97
N LYS A 11 11.75 -6.30 -7.09
CA LYS A 11 13.06 -6.97 -7.22
C LYS A 11 13.46 -7.83 -6.01
N ASN A 12 12.93 -7.54 -4.82
CA ASN A 12 13.21 -8.29 -3.59
C ASN A 12 12.22 -9.46 -3.43
N PHE A 13 10.93 -9.19 -3.68
CA PHE A 13 9.85 -10.16 -3.41
C PHE A 13 9.36 -10.90 -4.65
N GLY A 14 9.40 -10.32 -5.83
CA GLY A 14 8.69 -10.79 -7.01
C GLY A 14 7.26 -10.27 -7.04
N THR A 15 6.41 -10.90 -7.83
CA THR A 15 4.98 -10.58 -7.92
C THR A 15 4.15 -11.76 -7.42
N VAL A 16 2.98 -11.47 -6.86
CA VAL A 16 1.99 -12.47 -6.49
C VAL A 16 0.97 -12.57 -7.62
N PRO A 17 0.71 -13.78 -8.19
CA PRO A 17 -0.31 -13.95 -9.22
C PRO A 17 -1.73 -13.78 -8.65
N ALA A 18 -2.69 -13.57 -9.55
CA ALA A 18 -4.10 -13.57 -9.18
C ALA A 18 -4.49 -14.94 -8.58
N ARG A 19 -5.36 -14.93 -7.55
CA ARG A 19 -5.84 -16.15 -6.87
C ARG A 19 -4.73 -16.97 -6.19
N ASP A 20 -3.57 -16.37 -5.93
CA ASP A 20 -2.53 -17.02 -5.12
C ASP A 20 -3.05 -17.24 -3.69
N PRO A 21 -2.83 -18.41 -3.07
CA PRO A 21 -3.28 -18.70 -1.71
C PRO A 21 -2.68 -17.77 -0.65
N ARG A 22 -1.58 -17.07 -0.97
CA ARG A 22 -1.00 -16.05 -0.09
C ARG A 22 -1.83 -14.78 -0.02
N LEU A 23 -2.84 -14.59 -0.87
CA LEU A 23 -3.71 -13.42 -0.84
C LEU A 23 -4.98 -13.71 -0.04
N VAL A 24 -5.22 -12.90 0.99
CA VAL A 24 -6.43 -12.93 1.82
C VAL A 24 -7.20 -11.62 1.68
N LEU A 25 -8.50 -11.65 1.97
CA LEU A 25 -9.34 -10.46 1.97
C LEU A 25 -9.14 -9.67 3.28
N VAL A 26 -8.97 -8.35 3.13
CA VAL A 26 -8.94 -7.39 4.23
C VAL A 26 -10.06 -6.36 4.05
N PRO A 27 -10.55 -5.72 5.15
CA PRO A 27 -11.59 -4.70 5.06
C PRO A 27 -11.21 -3.57 4.11
N GLY A 28 -12.13 -3.22 3.22
CA GLY A 28 -11.96 -2.12 2.29
C GLY A 28 -13.11 -1.13 2.36
N VAL A 29 -12.90 0.01 1.71
CA VAL A 29 -13.89 1.10 1.68
C VAL A 29 -15.21 0.63 1.06
N GLN A 30 -16.33 1.20 1.53
CA GLN A 30 -17.68 0.89 1.02
C GLN A 30 -18.05 -0.60 1.11
N GLY A 31 -17.51 -1.31 2.09
CA GLY A 31 -17.75 -2.76 2.27
C GLY A 31 -17.11 -3.63 1.19
N GLN A 32 -16.28 -3.06 0.31
CA GLN A 32 -15.62 -3.78 -0.76
C GLN A 32 -14.23 -4.24 -0.30
N PRO A 33 -14.02 -5.53 0.01
CA PRO A 33 -12.73 -5.99 0.52
C PRO A 33 -11.62 -5.85 -0.53
N ARG A 34 -10.37 -5.89 -0.07
CA ARG A 34 -9.17 -5.87 -0.93
C ARG A 34 -8.27 -7.06 -0.60
N TYR A 35 -7.50 -7.50 -1.57
CA TYR A 35 -6.51 -8.56 -1.33
C TYR A 35 -5.26 -7.99 -0.68
N LEU A 36 -4.68 -8.71 0.27
CA LEU A 36 -3.39 -8.44 0.88
C LEU A 36 -2.65 -9.77 1.12
N HIS A 37 -1.33 -9.74 1.22
CA HIS A 37 -0.56 -10.90 1.64
C HIS A 37 -0.97 -11.36 3.05
N HIS A 38 -1.18 -12.67 3.23
CA HIS A 38 -1.66 -13.26 4.49
C HIS A 38 -0.78 -12.89 5.68
N ALA A 39 0.55 -12.92 5.53
CA ALA A 39 1.48 -12.54 6.58
C ALA A 39 1.43 -11.04 6.99
N ALA A 40 0.88 -10.16 6.15
CA ALA A 40 0.73 -8.74 6.47
C ALA A 40 -0.70 -8.38 6.98
N ALA A 41 -1.68 -9.27 6.79
CA ALA A 41 -3.06 -9.00 7.19
C ALA A 41 -3.26 -8.88 8.71
N PRO A 42 -2.63 -9.73 9.56
CA PRO A 42 -2.74 -9.58 11.01
C PRO A 42 -2.20 -8.25 11.52
N SER A 43 -1.04 -7.79 11.01
CA SER A 43 -0.47 -6.51 11.43
C SER A 43 -1.32 -5.33 10.95
N LEU A 44 -1.91 -5.40 9.75
CA LEU A 44 -2.87 -4.41 9.29
C LEU A 44 -4.10 -4.33 10.21
N ALA A 45 -4.65 -5.48 10.61
CA ALA A 45 -5.82 -5.53 11.49
C ALA A 45 -5.50 -4.92 12.87
N ALA A 46 -4.35 -5.28 13.45
CA ALA A 46 -3.89 -4.71 14.71
C ALA A 46 -3.66 -3.19 14.63
N MET A 47 -3.01 -2.73 13.55
CA MET A 47 -2.78 -1.30 13.31
C MET A 47 -4.11 -0.54 13.13
N SER A 48 -5.08 -1.14 12.43
CA SER A 48 -6.40 -0.55 12.23
C SER A 48 -7.16 -0.39 13.55
N ALA A 49 -7.18 -1.44 14.38
CA ALA A 49 -7.83 -1.40 15.69
C ALA A 49 -7.19 -0.36 16.63
N ALA A 50 -5.86 -0.26 16.65
CA ALA A 50 -5.14 0.74 17.44
C ALA A 50 -5.40 2.18 16.94
N CYS A 51 -5.44 2.37 15.62
CA CYS A 51 -5.78 3.66 15.02
C CYS A 51 -7.22 4.07 15.34
N GLU A 52 -8.17 3.13 15.27
CA GLU A 52 -9.57 3.36 15.61
C GLU A 52 -9.73 3.74 17.08
N ALA A 53 -9.07 3.03 17.99
CA ALA A 53 -9.10 3.37 19.41
C ALA A 53 -8.57 4.79 19.70
N ALA A 54 -7.56 5.24 18.95
CA ALA A 54 -6.94 6.55 19.15
C ALA A 54 -7.66 7.70 18.43
N THR A 55 -8.29 7.44 17.29
CA THR A 55 -8.82 8.49 16.39
C THR A 55 -10.33 8.39 16.13
N GLY A 56 -10.97 7.33 16.61
CA GLY A 56 -12.37 7.00 16.32
C GLY A 56 -12.62 6.59 14.87
N THR A 57 -11.57 6.29 14.09
CA THR A 57 -11.70 5.89 12.67
C THR A 57 -10.89 4.65 12.34
N PRO A 58 -11.49 3.58 11.84
CA PRO A 58 -10.75 2.41 11.37
C PRO A 58 -10.02 2.69 10.05
N LEU A 59 -8.93 1.97 9.82
CA LEU A 59 -8.21 1.98 8.54
C LEU A 59 -8.91 1.04 7.56
N LEU A 60 -9.48 1.60 6.49
CA LEU A 60 -10.10 0.86 5.39
C LEU A 60 -9.26 1.00 4.12
N VAL A 61 -9.05 -0.12 3.44
CA VAL A 61 -8.20 -0.18 2.24
C VAL A 61 -8.98 0.24 1.00
N ALA A 62 -8.49 1.27 0.29
CA ALA A 62 -8.99 1.65 -1.03
C ALA A 62 -8.39 0.76 -2.14
N SER A 63 -7.12 0.40 -2.00
CA SER A 63 -6.35 -0.40 -2.97
C SER A 63 -5.33 -1.28 -2.22
N GLY A 64 -5.37 -2.59 -2.48
CA GLY A 64 -4.44 -3.60 -1.91
C GLY A 64 -3.60 -4.22 -3.02
N TRP A 65 -3.49 -5.55 -3.06
CA TRP A 65 -2.81 -6.27 -4.14
C TRP A 65 -3.36 -5.90 -5.52
N ARG A 66 -2.45 -5.74 -6.49
CA ARG A 66 -2.76 -5.45 -7.90
C ARG A 66 -1.94 -6.32 -8.82
N LYS A 67 -2.55 -6.84 -9.88
CA LYS A 67 -1.84 -7.51 -10.97
C LYS A 67 -0.88 -6.54 -11.67
N HIS A 68 0.27 -7.03 -12.13
CA HIS A 68 1.17 -6.28 -13.00
C HIS A 68 0.41 -5.68 -14.20
N ARG A 69 0.58 -4.38 -14.41
CA ARG A 69 -0.24 -3.59 -15.35
C ARG A 69 0.31 -3.58 -16.77
N TRP A 70 1.64 -3.69 -16.90
CA TRP A 70 2.32 -3.38 -18.15
C TRP A 70 2.56 -4.63 -18.98
N LYS A 71 2.49 -4.49 -20.30
CA LYS A 71 2.77 -5.57 -21.25
C LYS A 71 4.25 -5.59 -21.61
N SER A 72 4.86 -4.41 -21.61
CA SER A 72 6.26 -4.14 -21.92
C SER A 72 6.64 -2.78 -21.34
N TRP A 73 7.94 -2.51 -21.32
CA TRP A 73 8.49 -1.19 -21.01
C TRP A 73 7.94 -0.09 -21.94
N GLU A 74 7.86 -0.37 -23.23
CA GLU A 74 7.28 0.52 -24.26
C GLU A 74 5.84 0.94 -23.91
N HIS A 75 4.99 -0.03 -23.55
CA HIS A 75 3.59 0.24 -23.19
C HIS A 75 3.50 1.14 -21.95
N TYR A 76 4.42 0.95 -21.00
CA TYR A 76 4.52 1.82 -19.83
C TYR A 76 4.90 3.25 -20.21
N GLU A 77 5.98 3.43 -20.99
CA GLU A 77 6.47 4.75 -21.40
C GLU A 77 5.42 5.55 -22.16
N GLN A 78 4.78 4.95 -23.16
CA GLN A 78 3.70 5.58 -23.92
C GLN A 78 2.55 6.01 -23.00
N THR A 79 2.19 5.17 -22.02
CA THR A 79 1.12 5.49 -21.07
C THR A 79 1.50 6.65 -20.16
N VAL A 80 2.73 6.67 -19.63
CA VAL A 80 3.14 7.74 -18.71
C VAL A 80 3.38 9.05 -19.43
N ILE A 81 3.96 9.05 -20.63
CA ILE A 81 4.11 10.25 -21.45
C ILE A 81 2.74 10.84 -21.77
N ARG A 82 1.78 10.02 -22.22
CA ARG A 82 0.41 10.49 -22.51
C ARG A 82 -0.27 11.13 -21.30
N ARG A 83 -0.04 10.60 -20.09
CA ARG A 83 -0.73 11.07 -18.87
C ARG A 83 -0.02 12.19 -18.12
N PHE A 84 1.30 12.26 -18.22
CA PHE A 84 2.15 13.10 -17.36
C PHE A 84 3.16 13.95 -18.16
N GLY A 85 3.16 13.87 -19.49
CA GLY A 85 4.05 14.63 -20.38
C GLY A 85 5.46 14.05 -20.52
N SER A 86 5.95 13.30 -19.54
CA SER A 86 7.26 12.64 -19.60
C SER A 86 7.33 11.37 -18.75
N VAL A 87 8.28 10.49 -19.08
CA VAL A 87 8.61 9.33 -18.25
C VAL A 87 9.11 9.77 -16.87
N ALA A 88 9.91 10.84 -16.80
CA ALA A 88 10.47 11.36 -15.56
C ALA A 88 9.38 11.84 -14.58
N GLU A 89 8.36 12.56 -15.06
CA GLU A 89 7.23 12.96 -14.22
C GLU A 89 6.33 11.77 -13.88
N GLY A 90 6.03 10.91 -14.86
CA GLY A 90 5.13 9.78 -14.65
C GLY A 90 5.66 8.74 -13.65
N ARG A 91 6.97 8.48 -13.63
CA ARG A 91 7.59 7.55 -12.66
C ARG A 91 7.42 7.98 -11.20
N LYS A 92 7.10 9.25 -10.92
CA LYS A 92 6.82 9.75 -9.56
C LYS A 92 5.47 9.28 -9.02
N TRP A 93 4.53 8.93 -9.89
CA TRP A 93 3.13 8.64 -9.54
C TRP A 93 2.64 7.28 -10.04
N LEU A 94 3.35 6.69 -11.00
CA LEU A 94 2.95 5.46 -11.65
C LEU A 94 4.19 4.60 -11.90
N ALA A 95 4.41 3.61 -11.04
CA ALA A 95 5.54 2.69 -11.15
C ALA A 95 5.34 1.66 -12.27
N TYR A 96 6.46 1.27 -12.90
CA TYR A 96 6.49 0.09 -13.76
C TYR A 96 6.30 -1.18 -12.93
N ASN A 97 7.16 -1.38 -11.92
CA ASN A 97 7.02 -2.43 -10.92
C ASN A 97 6.45 -1.82 -9.63
N SER A 98 5.17 -2.06 -9.38
CA SER A 98 4.46 -1.50 -8.22
C SER A 98 4.65 -2.37 -6.97
N PRO A 99 4.85 -1.77 -5.78
CA PRO A 99 4.83 -2.49 -4.50
C PRO A 99 3.55 -3.32 -4.29
N HIS A 100 2.40 -2.86 -4.81
CA HIS A 100 1.13 -3.61 -4.71
C HIS A 100 1.17 -4.97 -5.40
N GLU A 101 2.07 -5.20 -6.36
CA GLU A 101 2.22 -6.50 -7.01
C GLU A 101 2.77 -7.56 -6.05
N THR A 102 3.43 -7.14 -4.97
CA THR A 102 3.96 -8.04 -3.93
C THR A 102 2.89 -8.48 -2.92
N GLY A 103 1.73 -7.81 -2.91
CA GLY A 103 0.70 -7.98 -1.87
C GLY A 103 1.05 -7.33 -0.52
N LEU A 104 2.12 -6.54 -0.42
CA LEU A 104 2.59 -5.92 0.83
C LEU A 104 2.38 -4.40 0.89
N ALA A 105 1.57 -3.84 0.00
CA ALA A 105 1.28 -2.41 -0.03
C ALA A 105 -0.23 -2.15 0.00
N VAL A 106 -0.61 -1.08 0.70
CA VAL A 106 -1.99 -0.60 0.79
C VAL A 106 -2.05 0.89 0.50
N ASP A 107 -3.13 1.30 -0.15
CA ASP A 107 -3.60 2.68 -0.14
C ASP A 107 -4.83 2.76 0.76
N PHE A 108 -4.80 3.62 1.78
CA PHE A 108 -5.95 3.87 2.65
C PHE A 108 -6.98 4.80 1.99
N GLY A 109 -8.25 4.59 2.36
CA GLY A 109 -9.39 5.38 1.89
C GLY A 109 -10.37 5.79 2.99
N SER A 110 -9.91 5.86 4.24
CA SER A 110 -10.69 6.29 5.42
C SER A 110 -9.96 7.39 6.20
N GLY A 111 -10.63 8.01 7.17
CA GLY A 111 -9.97 8.99 8.05
C GLY A 111 -9.51 10.27 7.36
N GLY A 112 -10.13 10.61 6.23
CA GLY A 112 -9.72 11.72 5.37
C GLY A 112 -8.53 11.38 4.46
N LEU A 113 -8.00 10.16 4.49
CA LEU A 113 -7.08 9.63 3.49
C LEU A 113 -7.83 9.17 2.24
N TRP A 114 -7.27 9.45 1.07
CA TRP A 114 -7.78 8.96 -0.22
C TRP A 114 -6.65 8.96 -1.26
N PRO A 115 -6.54 7.96 -2.15
CA PRO A 115 -5.45 7.84 -3.13
C PRO A 115 -5.58 8.86 -4.28
N THR A 116 -5.44 10.14 -3.94
CA THR A 116 -5.46 11.26 -4.87
C THR A 116 -4.41 12.30 -4.49
N LYS A 117 -3.58 12.64 -5.47
CA LYS A 117 -2.56 13.68 -5.31
C LYS A 117 -3.12 15.07 -5.04
N SER A 118 -4.38 15.33 -5.41
CA SER A 118 -5.01 16.66 -5.28
C SER A 118 -5.26 17.11 -3.85
N THR A 119 -5.15 16.20 -2.87
CA THR A 119 -5.45 16.50 -1.45
C THR A 119 -4.31 16.15 -0.50
N VAL A 120 -3.09 15.89 -0.99
CA VAL A 120 -1.93 15.46 -0.16
C VAL A 120 -1.75 16.34 1.09
N ASP A 121 -1.75 17.67 0.93
CA ASP A 121 -1.52 18.59 2.06
C ASP A 121 -2.65 18.55 3.10
N LYS A 122 -3.88 18.29 2.66
CA LYS A 122 -5.03 18.11 3.57
C LYS A 122 -4.92 16.77 4.29
N GLN A 123 -4.58 15.72 3.56
CA GLN A 123 -4.43 14.36 4.12
C GLN A 123 -3.38 14.31 5.23
N ARG A 124 -2.24 14.99 5.06
CA ARG A 124 -1.18 15.03 6.08
C ARG A 124 -1.60 15.66 7.41
N LYS A 125 -2.64 16.50 7.39
CA LYS A 125 -3.15 17.20 8.58
C LYS A 125 -4.20 16.39 9.36
N THR A 126 -4.70 15.29 8.78
CA THR A 126 -5.70 14.42 9.42
C THR A 126 -5.14 13.75 10.68
N ALA A 127 -6.02 13.46 11.65
CA ALA A 127 -5.65 12.73 12.86
C ALA A 127 -5.09 11.33 12.52
N VAL A 128 -5.73 10.63 11.58
CA VAL A 128 -5.30 9.31 11.11
C VAL A 128 -3.89 9.35 10.51
N HIS A 129 -3.58 10.31 9.62
CA HIS A 129 -2.22 10.40 9.06
C HIS A 129 -1.17 10.66 10.14
N LYS A 130 -1.44 11.61 11.05
CA LYS A 130 -0.51 11.93 12.15
C LYS A 130 -0.27 10.71 13.04
N TRP A 131 -1.34 9.98 13.38
CA TRP A 131 -1.24 8.75 14.14
C TRP A 131 -0.42 7.68 13.41
N LEU A 132 -0.63 7.50 12.10
CA LEU A 132 0.16 6.54 11.31
C LEU A 132 1.64 6.92 11.26
N VAL A 133 1.97 8.20 11.06
CA VAL A 133 3.35 8.72 11.11
C VAL A 133 4.03 8.35 12.42
N GLU A 134 3.27 8.43 13.51
CA GLU A 134 3.75 8.14 14.86
C GLU A 134 3.90 6.63 15.08
N HIS A 135 2.87 5.84 14.80
CA HIS A 135 2.74 4.48 15.32
C HIS A 135 2.84 3.34 14.29
N ALA A 136 2.70 3.60 12.98
CA ALA A 136 2.61 2.50 12.00
C ALA A 136 3.85 1.57 12.00
N HIS A 137 5.02 2.13 12.33
CA HIS A 137 6.27 1.38 12.44
C HIS A 137 6.23 0.29 13.54
N GLU A 138 5.44 0.49 14.60
CA GLU A 138 5.21 -0.49 15.68
C GLU A 138 4.52 -1.76 15.16
N PHE A 139 3.85 -1.66 14.01
CA PHE A 139 3.15 -2.76 13.34
C PHE A 139 3.90 -3.24 12.08
N GLY A 140 5.14 -2.79 11.86
CA GLY A 140 5.94 -3.17 10.68
C GLY A 140 5.55 -2.45 9.38
N TRP A 141 4.72 -1.41 9.46
CA TRP A 141 4.30 -0.60 8.31
C TRP A 141 5.15 0.67 8.19
N THR A 142 5.54 0.99 6.96
CA THR A 142 6.35 2.18 6.66
C THR A 142 5.70 3.01 5.55
N PRO A 143 5.85 4.34 5.59
CA PRO A 143 5.24 5.23 4.61
C PRO A 143 5.95 5.19 3.26
N TYR A 144 5.20 5.46 2.18
CA TYR A 144 5.75 6.14 1.03
C TYR A 144 5.52 7.65 1.20
N LYS A 145 6.57 8.41 1.55
CA LYS A 145 6.46 9.82 1.98
C LYS A 145 5.77 10.72 0.98
N ARG A 146 5.82 10.43 -0.31
CA ARG A 146 5.13 11.22 -1.35
C ARG A 146 3.60 11.12 -1.24
N GLU A 147 3.10 9.98 -0.80
CA GLU A 147 1.70 9.60 -0.86
C GLU A 147 1.19 9.27 0.56
N PRO A 148 0.54 10.20 1.28
CA PRO A 148 0.14 10.01 2.68
C PRO A 148 -0.81 8.82 2.92
N TRP A 149 -1.50 8.37 1.88
CA TRP A 149 -2.36 7.19 1.90
C TRP A 149 -1.60 5.86 1.74
N HIS A 150 -0.36 5.88 1.25
CA HIS A 150 0.35 4.68 0.80
C HIS A 150 1.33 4.17 1.84
N TRP A 151 1.13 2.92 2.26
CA TRP A 151 1.91 2.25 3.30
C TRP A 151 2.34 0.86 2.87
N GLU A 152 3.56 0.49 3.23
CA GLU A 152 4.22 -0.74 2.80
C GLU A 152 4.69 -1.54 4.03
N HIS A 153 4.39 -2.83 4.06
CA HIS A 153 4.76 -3.74 5.16
C HIS A 153 5.98 -4.57 4.77
N TRP A 154 7.00 -4.60 5.63
CA TRP A 154 8.20 -5.40 5.37
C TRP A 154 8.13 -6.78 5.99
N LEU A 155 8.64 -7.75 5.24
CA LEU A 155 8.80 -9.14 5.65
C LEU A 155 10.17 -9.63 5.21
N THR A 156 10.63 -10.73 5.80
CA THR A 156 11.71 -11.52 5.18
C THR A 156 11.18 -12.24 3.94
N LYS A 157 12.10 -12.63 3.04
CA LYS A 157 11.74 -13.35 1.81
C LYS A 157 11.05 -14.68 2.11
N ASP A 158 11.50 -15.39 3.14
CA ASP A 158 10.95 -16.70 3.51
C ASP A 158 9.50 -16.60 4.01
N VAL A 159 9.20 -15.59 4.83
CA VAL A 159 7.82 -15.32 5.29
C VAL A 159 6.92 -14.93 4.12
N TRP A 160 7.44 -14.21 3.12
CA TRP A 160 6.70 -13.88 1.91
C TRP A 160 6.47 -15.09 0.97
N LEU A 161 7.36 -16.09 0.99
CA LEU A 161 7.20 -17.33 0.23
C LEU A 161 6.24 -18.31 0.92
N ALA A 162 6.13 -18.25 2.24
CA ALA A 162 5.25 -19.11 3.02
C ALA A 162 3.78 -18.96 2.59
N LYS A 163 3.07 -20.09 2.52
CA LYS A 163 1.62 -20.13 2.32
C LYS A 163 0.91 -20.11 3.69
N PRO A 164 -0.35 -19.63 3.78
CA PRO A 164 -1.12 -19.79 5.00
C PRO A 164 -1.24 -21.28 5.35
N MET A 165 -1.19 -21.61 6.64
CA MET A 165 -1.53 -22.96 7.10
C MET A 165 -3.03 -23.18 6.84
N ALA A 166 -3.37 -24.38 6.36
CA ALA A 166 -4.74 -24.77 6.04
C ALA A 166 -5.57 -24.98 7.31
#